data_AF-A0A3Q8ZGB6-F1
#
_entry.id   AF-A0A3Q8ZGB6-F1
#
_cell.length_a   1.000
_cell.length_b   1.000
_cell.length_c   1.000
_cell.angle_alpha   90.00
_cell.angle_beta   90.00
_cell.angle_gamma   90.00
#
_symmetry.space_group_name_H-M   'P 1'
#
loop_
_entity.id
_entity.type
_entity.pdbx_description
1 polymer ?
#
loop_
_entity_poly.entity_id
_entity_poly.type
_entity_poly.pdbx_seq_one_letter_code
_entity_poly.pdbx_strand_id
1 'polypeptide(L)'
;MATDTVTLGDKPIDVDALFAPLQKALGKIVIEWGTLQDDLGQLFAVVMRHLPDGMHIAFSAWQSHSNDRAQREMLRSVASARFNPDQSKKPADALLLEIEWLLGRCDSVSEARNNFVHASYTMTHTPNGPELSSSVFFGNRRSKKLVDKDLLADADKCSRNIHALDRFCRNLVASAAFGKPLPGRPQLN
;
A
#
# COMPACT_ATOMS: atom_id res chain seq x y z
N MET A 1 7.70 -12.47 28.43
CA MET A 1 8.30 -11.18 28.04
C MET A 1 8.05 -10.22 29.18
N ALA A 2 9.05 -9.46 29.63
CA ALA A 2 8.87 -8.43 30.63
C ALA A 2 8.18 -7.23 29.97
N THR A 3 7.13 -6.69 30.59
CA THR A 3 6.42 -5.49 30.12
C THR A 3 7.18 -4.24 30.54
N ASP A 4 7.50 -3.37 29.59
CA ASP A 4 8.17 -2.11 29.88
C ASP A 4 7.18 -1.17 30.57
N THR A 5 7.37 -1.01 31.88
CA THR A 5 6.51 -0.17 32.72
C THR A 5 7.22 1.14 33.01
N VAL A 6 6.61 2.27 32.67
CA VAL A 6 7.11 3.62 32.99
C VAL A 6 6.20 4.24 34.04
N THR A 7 6.76 4.91 35.05
CA THR A 7 5.96 5.61 36.06
C THR A 7 5.74 7.08 35.67
N LEU A 8 4.48 7.52 35.75
CA LEU A 8 4.12 8.94 35.69
C LEU A 8 3.52 9.35 37.04
N GLY A 9 4.35 9.94 37.90
CA GLY A 9 4.04 10.02 39.32
C GLY A 9 3.93 8.61 39.91
N ASP A 10 2.81 8.32 40.58
CA ASP A 10 2.57 7.02 41.24
C ASP A 10 1.84 6.00 40.35
N LYS A 11 1.45 6.37 39.13
CA LYS A 11 0.70 5.47 38.23
C LYS A 11 1.66 4.77 37.26
N PRO A 12 1.73 3.42 37.28
CA PRO A 12 2.42 2.67 36.25
C PRO A 12 1.68 2.79 34.92
N ILE A 13 2.42 3.06 33.85
CA ILE A 13 1.96 3.03 32.46
C ILE A 13 2.59 1.81 31.81
N ASP A 14 1.73 0.94 31.29
CA ASP A 14 2.13 -0.17 30.42
C ASP A 14 2.33 0.40 29.00
N VAL A 15 3.59 0.59 28.61
CA VAL A 15 3.94 1.18 27.31
C VAL A 15 3.57 0.24 26.18
N ASP A 16 3.73 -1.07 26.38
CA ASP A 16 3.38 -2.08 25.37
C ASP A 16 1.87 -2.05 25.10
N ALA A 17 1.05 -1.98 26.16
CA ALA A 17 -0.40 -1.87 26.02
C ALA A 17 -0.83 -0.59 25.30
N LEU A 18 -0.13 0.54 25.52
CA LEU A 18 -0.41 1.80 24.84
C LEU A 18 -0.09 1.73 23.33
N PHE A 19 1.02 1.09 22.95
CA PHE A 19 1.45 1.00 21.55
C PHE A 19 0.78 -0.13 20.76
N ALA A 20 0.30 -1.18 21.44
CA ALA A 20 -0.25 -2.38 20.81
C ALA A 20 -1.33 -2.11 19.73
N PRO A 21 -2.30 -1.19 19.90
CA PRO A 21 -3.29 -0.90 18.86
C PRO A 21 -2.66 -0.36 17.58
N LEU A 22 -1.70 0.57 17.71
CA LEU A 22 -1.01 1.13 16.54
C LEU A 22 -0.11 0.09 15.89
N GLN A 23 0.65 -0.68 16.67
CA GLN A 23 1.49 -1.76 16.14
C GLN A 23 0.69 -2.75 15.30
N LYS A 24 -0.50 -3.14 15.79
CA LYS A 24 -1.42 -4.01 15.06
C LYS A 24 -1.89 -3.39 13.75
N ALA A 25 -2.27 -2.10 13.78
CA ALA A 25 -2.70 -1.38 12.58
C ALA A 25 -1.57 -1.26 11.54
N LEU A 26 -0.35 -0.93 11.97
CA LEU A 26 0.83 -0.85 11.11
C LEU A 26 1.19 -2.21 10.50
N GLY A 27 1.16 -3.28 11.30
CA GLY A 27 1.41 -4.64 10.81
C GLY A 27 0.41 -5.04 9.72
N LYS A 28 -0.87 -4.70 9.89
CA LYS A 28 -1.91 -4.94 8.88
C LYS A 28 -1.62 -4.21 7.57
N ILE A 29 -1.26 -2.92 7.63
CA ILE A 29 -0.87 -2.13 6.44
C ILE A 29 0.30 -2.80 5.70
N VAL A 30 1.33 -3.24 6.42
CA VAL A 30 2.51 -3.88 5.81
C VAL A 30 2.15 -5.18 5.11
N ILE A 31 1.37 -6.05 5.75
CA ILE A 31 0.94 -7.34 5.19
C ILE A 31 0.08 -7.14 3.94
N GLU A 32 -0.93 -6.26 4.03
CA GLU A 32 -1.83 -5.99 2.90
C GLU A 32 -1.10 -5.33 1.73
N TRP A 33 -0.17 -4.41 2.01
CA TRP A 33 0.65 -3.80 0.97
C TRP A 33 1.53 -4.83 0.26
N GLY A 34 2.15 -5.74 1.00
CA GLY A 34 2.92 -6.85 0.43
C GLY A 34 2.06 -7.74 -0.47
N THR A 35 0.86 -8.09 0.00
CA THR A 35 -0.10 -8.88 -0.80
C THR A 35 -0.47 -8.17 -2.10
N LEU A 36 -0.76 -6.87 -2.04
CA LEU A 36 -1.03 -6.06 -3.23
C LEU A 36 0.18 -6.03 -4.19
N GLN A 37 1.42 -5.96 -3.70
CA GLN A 37 2.61 -6.02 -4.57
C GLN A 37 2.74 -7.38 -5.27
N ASP A 38 2.43 -8.47 -4.59
CA ASP A 38 2.45 -9.81 -5.19
C ASP A 38 1.38 -9.95 -6.30
N ASP A 39 0.17 -9.42 -6.06
CA ASP A 39 -0.91 -9.43 -7.06
C ASP A 39 -0.64 -8.48 -8.24
N LEU A 40 0.03 -7.34 -8.01
CA LEU A 40 0.55 -6.51 -9.11
C LEU A 40 1.61 -7.25 -9.93
N GLY A 41 2.46 -8.08 -9.30
CA GLY A 41 3.40 -8.96 -9.97
C GLY A 41 2.70 -10.02 -10.83
N GLN A 42 1.60 -10.60 -10.35
CA GLN A 42 0.75 -11.49 -11.16
C GLN A 42 0.18 -10.76 -12.38
N LEU A 43 -0.34 -9.54 -12.18
CA LEU A 43 -0.89 -8.74 -13.27
C LEU A 43 0.19 -8.42 -14.32
N PHE A 44 1.40 -8.08 -13.87
CA PHE A 44 2.56 -7.90 -14.74
C PHE A 44 2.87 -9.14 -15.58
N ALA A 45 2.95 -10.32 -14.94
CA ALA A 45 3.21 -11.57 -15.64
C ALA A 45 2.13 -11.88 -16.70
N VAL A 46 0.86 -11.65 -16.39
CA VAL A 46 -0.26 -11.85 -17.32
C VAL A 46 -0.20 -10.87 -18.49
N VAL A 47 0.09 -9.59 -18.23
CA VAL A 47 0.19 -8.57 -19.29
C VAL A 47 1.36 -8.87 -20.24
N MET A 48 2.49 -9.37 -19.72
CA MET A 48 3.63 -9.79 -20.54
C MET A 48 3.33 -10.97 -21.48
N ARG A 49 2.27 -11.76 -21.23
CA ARG A 49 1.87 -12.94 -22.04
C ARG A 49 3.05 -13.83 -22.46
N HIS A 50 3.80 -14.33 -21.50
CA HIS A 50 4.67 -15.45 -21.82
C HIS A 50 3.92 -16.79 -21.70
N LEU A 51 4.28 -17.69 -22.62
CA LEU A 51 3.96 -19.12 -22.69
C LEU A 51 4.14 -19.81 -21.32
N PRO A 52 3.72 -21.09 -21.14
CA PRO A 52 3.60 -21.76 -19.84
C PRO A 52 4.79 -21.57 -18.87
N ASP A 53 6.01 -21.44 -19.37
CA ASP A 53 7.24 -21.32 -18.57
C ASP A 53 7.64 -19.88 -18.20
N GLY A 54 7.04 -18.85 -18.81
CA GLY A 54 7.51 -17.47 -18.66
C GLY A 54 6.92 -16.71 -17.48
N MET A 55 5.98 -17.30 -16.73
CA MET A 55 5.48 -16.71 -15.49
C MET A 55 6.61 -16.55 -14.47
N HIS A 56 7.47 -17.56 -14.31
CA HIS A 56 8.63 -17.50 -13.40
C HIS A 56 9.65 -16.43 -13.81
N ILE A 57 9.87 -16.26 -15.11
CA ILE A 57 10.76 -15.21 -15.64
C ILE A 57 10.17 -13.82 -15.33
N ALA A 58 8.87 -13.62 -15.58
CA ALA A 58 8.21 -12.35 -15.30
C ALA A 58 8.23 -12.01 -13.80
N PHE A 59 7.97 -12.99 -12.92
CA PHE A 59 8.11 -12.77 -11.48
C PHE A 59 9.54 -12.50 -11.05
N SER A 60 10.52 -13.19 -11.64
CA SER A 60 11.93 -12.92 -11.34
C SER A 60 12.31 -11.50 -11.76
N ALA A 61 11.83 -11.03 -12.91
CA ALA A 61 12.02 -9.64 -13.35
C ALA A 61 11.32 -8.66 -12.39
N TRP A 62 10.09 -8.94 -11.97
CA TRP A 62 9.34 -8.14 -11.00
C TRP A 62 10.10 -8.00 -9.67
N GLN A 63 10.50 -9.13 -9.08
CA GLN A 63 11.16 -9.20 -7.78
C GLN A 63 12.64 -8.75 -7.82
N SER A 64 13.24 -8.61 -9.02
CA SER A 64 14.60 -8.07 -9.14
C SER A 64 14.72 -6.60 -8.72
N HIS A 65 13.59 -5.87 -8.67
CA HIS A 65 13.53 -4.50 -8.20
C HIS A 65 13.05 -4.44 -6.75
N SER A 66 13.86 -3.85 -5.85
CA SER A 66 13.49 -3.60 -4.44
C SER A 66 12.65 -2.35 -4.22
N ASN A 67 12.21 -1.71 -5.30
CA ASN A 67 11.50 -0.43 -5.26
C ASN A 67 10.13 -0.58 -5.93
N ASP A 68 9.09 -0.59 -5.11
CA ASP A 68 7.69 -0.73 -5.55
C ASP A 68 7.28 0.31 -6.60
N ARG A 69 7.84 1.53 -6.55
CA ARG A 69 7.56 2.55 -7.57
C ARG A 69 8.12 2.13 -8.92
N ALA A 70 9.36 1.63 -8.95
CA ALA A 70 9.98 1.15 -10.19
C ALA A 70 9.22 -0.06 -10.77
N GLN A 71 8.77 -0.98 -9.91
CA GLN A 71 7.91 -2.09 -10.32
C GLN A 71 6.61 -1.61 -10.97
N ARG A 72 5.92 -0.63 -10.36
CA ARG A 72 4.69 -0.04 -10.96
C ARG A 72 4.94 0.66 -12.29
N GLU A 73 6.04 1.41 -12.44
CA GLU A 73 6.41 2.01 -13.74
C GLU A 73 6.73 0.96 -14.81
N MET A 74 7.33 -0.17 -14.42
CA MET A 74 7.57 -1.29 -15.31
C MET A 74 6.25 -1.89 -15.80
N LEU A 75 5.28 -2.13 -14.91
CA LEU A 75 3.93 -2.59 -15.30
C LEU A 75 3.24 -1.58 -16.21
N ARG A 76 3.29 -0.29 -15.90
CA ARG A 76 2.73 0.77 -16.75
C ARG A 76 3.33 0.71 -18.16
N SER A 77 4.65 0.59 -18.26
CA SER A 77 5.37 0.54 -19.53
C SER A 77 4.98 -0.66 -20.38
N VAL A 78 4.94 -1.87 -19.78
CA VAL A 78 4.55 -3.09 -20.50
C VAL A 78 3.07 -3.05 -20.91
N ALA A 79 2.18 -2.57 -20.03
CA ALA A 79 0.76 -2.43 -20.37
C ALA A 79 0.56 -1.46 -21.54
N SER A 80 1.21 -0.30 -21.53
CA SER A 80 1.13 0.69 -22.62
C SER A 80 1.67 0.11 -23.93
N ALA A 81 2.82 -0.57 -23.91
CA ALA A 81 3.37 -1.21 -25.11
C ALA A 81 2.43 -2.31 -25.67
N ARG A 82 1.75 -3.04 -24.78
CA ARG A 82 0.90 -4.17 -25.15
C ARG A 82 -0.46 -3.74 -25.71
N PHE A 83 -1.08 -2.76 -25.08
CA PHE A 83 -2.48 -2.38 -25.29
C PHE A 83 -2.64 -1.04 -26.02
N ASN A 84 -1.55 -0.30 -26.20
CA ASN A 84 -1.52 0.92 -27.02
C ASN A 84 -0.20 1.03 -27.81
N PRO A 85 0.09 0.07 -28.72
CA PRO A 85 1.35 0.05 -29.46
C PRO A 85 1.51 1.24 -30.42
N ASP A 86 0.40 1.87 -30.84
CA ASP A 86 0.38 3.06 -31.68
C ASP A 86 -0.34 4.20 -30.94
N GLN A 87 0.42 4.96 -30.15
CA GLN A 87 -0.10 6.06 -29.31
C GLN A 87 -0.80 7.17 -30.12
N SER A 88 -0.62 7.21 -31.44
CA SER A 88 -1.28 8.19 -32.32
C SER A 88 -2.76 7.87 -32.56
N LYS A 89 -3.20 6.63 -32.29
CA LYS A 89 -4.58 6.18 -32.52
C LYS A 89 -5.34 6.12 -31.19
N LYS A 90 -6.37 6.96 -31.06
CA LYS A 90 -7.34 6.93 -29.94
C LYS A 90 -8.56 6.07 -30.31
N PRO A 91 -9.22 5.39 -29.35
CA PRO A 91 -8.95 5.39 -27.90
C PRO A 91 -8.04 4.24 -27.43
N ALA A 92 -7.40 4.43 -26.28
CA ALA A 92 -6.65 3.38 -25.58
C ALA A 92 -7.58 2.22 -25.17
N ASP A 93 -7.03 1.00 -25.12
CA ASP A 93 -7.74 -0.18 -24.63
C ASP A 93 -8.31 0.05 -23.22
N ALA A 94 -9.54 -0.40 -22.96
CA ALA A 94 -10.20 -0.22 -21.67
C ALA A 94 -9.42 -0.86 -20.52
N LEU A 95 -8.76 -2.01 -20.75
CA LEU A 95 -7.93 -2.66 -19.74
C LEU A 95 -6.71 -1.81 -19.38
N LEU A 96 -6.09 -1.14 -20.36
CA LEU A 96 -4.98 -0.22 -20.10
C LEU A 96 -5.42 0.92 -19.18
N LEU A 97 -6.59 1.52 -19.45
CA LEU A 97 -7.13 2.61 -18.63
C LEU A 97 -7.38 2.16 -17.19
N GLU A 98 -7.85 0.93 -16.97
CA GLU A 98 -8.05 0.39 -15.62
C GLU A 98 -6.73 0.07 -14.90
N ILE A 99 -5.72 -0.42 -15.63
CA ILE A 99 -4.37 -0.63 -15.08
C ILE A 99 -3.76 0.72 -14.67
N GLU A 100 -3.81 1.73 -15.54
CA GLU A 100 -3.30 3.07 -15.22
C GLU A 100 -3.99 3.69 -14.02
N TRP A 101 -5.32 3.54 -13.94
CA TRP A 101 -6.09 3.97 -12.77
C TRP A 101 -5.63 3.27 -11.50
N LEU A 102 -5.52 1.94 -11.50
CA LEU A 102 -5.04 1.16 -10.35
C LEU A 102 -3.67 1.66 -9.90
N LEU A 103 -2.71 1.78 -10.82
CA LEU A 103 -1.35 2.20 -10.49
C LEU A 103 -1.31 3.62 -9.92
N GLY A 104 -2.09 4.56 -10.45
CA GLY A 104 -2.20 5.91 -9.89
C GLY A 104 -2.78 5.94 -8.47
N ARG A 105 -3.72 5.04 -8.15
CA ARG A 105 -4.22 4.88 -6.78
C ARG A 105 -3.19 4.21 -5.87
N CYS A 106 -2.45 3.22 -6.35
CA CYS A 106 -1.32 2.62 -5.61
C CYS A 106 -0.26 3.68 -5.28
N ASP A 107 0.08 4.58 -6.21
CA ASP A 107 1.01 5.68 -5.95
C ASP A 107 0.51 6.58 -4.81
N SER A 108 -0.78 6.93 -4.82
CA SER A 108 -1.41 7.74 -3.78
C SER A 108 -1.39 7.05 -2.41
N VAL A 109 -1.75 5.76 -2.37
CA VAL A 109 -1.79 4.96 -1.13
C VAL A 109 -0.39 4.65 -0.60
N SER A 110 0.60 4.50 -1.49
CA SER A 110 2.00 4.26 -1.09
C SER A 110 2.55 5.40 -0.22
N GLU A 111 2.16 6.65 -0.52
CA GLU A 111 2.56 7.80 0.29
C GLU A 111 1.93 7.76 1.68
N ALA A 112 0.63 7.45 1.77
CA ALA A 112 -0.06 7.30 3.06
C ALA A 112 0.57 6.17 3.90
N ARG A 113 0.79 5.00 3.29
CA ARG A 113 1.49 3.85 3.91
C ARG A 113 2.87 4.25 4.40
N ASN A 114 3.65 4.95 3.58
CA ASN A 114 4.99 5.37 3.95
C ASN A 114 4.98 6.34 5.13
N ASN A 115 3.99 7.24 5.21
CA ASN A 115 3.82 8.11 6.37
C ASN A 115 3.64 7.29 7.64
N PHE A 116 2.78 6.27 7.61
CA PHE A 116 2.54 5.41 8.78
C PHE A 116 3.74 4.52 9.15
N VAL A 117 4.30 3.81 8.19
CA VAL A 117 5.34 2.79 8.45
C VAL A 117 6.68 3.42 8.83
N HIS A 118 6.97 4.63 8.34
CA HIS A 118 8.27 5.31 8.56
C HIS A 118 8.18 6.57 9.43
N ALA A 119 7.00 6.88 10.00
CA ALA A 119 6.91 7.90 11.02
C ALA A 119 7.56 7.42 12.32
N SER A 120 8.07 8.38 13.07
CA SER A 120 8.45 8.17 14.46
C SER A 120 7.22 8.42 15.33
N TYR A 121 7.02 7.60 16.37
CA TYR A 121 5.92 7.75 17.33
C TYR A 121 6.48 7.97 18.73
N THR A 122 5.76 8.72 19.54
CA THR A 122 6.12 8.99 20.93
C THR A 122 4.88 8.96 21.80
N MET A 123 5.07 8.57 23.06
CA MET A 123 4.08 8.85 24.08
C MET A 123 4.20 10.32 24.48
N THR A 124 3.06 10.99 24.60
CA THR A 124 2.91 12.35 25.13
C THR A 124 1.96 12.33 26.31
N HIS A 125 2.22 13.16 27.31
CA HIS A 125 1.34 13.28 28.47
C HIS A 125 0.35 14.43 28.26
N THR A 126 -0.95 14.13 28.30
CA THR A 126 -2.03 15.11 28.22
C THR A 126 -2.76 15.18 29.57
N PRO A 127 -3.61 16.20 29.81
CA PRO A 127 -4.48 16.23 30.99
C PRO A 127 -5.40 15.01 31.13
N ASN A 128 -5.66 14.29 30.03
CA ASN A 128 -6.53 13.11 29.99
C ASN A 128 -5.76 11.79 30.17
N GLY A 129 -4.42 11.82 30.16
CA GLY A 129 -3.56 10.64 30.32
C GLY A 129 -2.43 10.58 29.29
N PRO A 130 -1.65 9.48 29.27
CA PRO A 130 -0.70 9.23 28.21
C PRO A 130 -1.43 8.97 26.89
N GLU A 131 -1.02 9.66 25.84
CA GLU A 131 -1.53 9.51 24.48
C GLU A 131 -0.37 9.22 23.52
N LEU A 132 -0.65 8.44 22.49
CA LEU A 132 0.31 8.14 21.44
C LEU A 132 0.17 9.16 20.32
N SER A 133 1.28 9.80 19.94
CA SER A 133 1.30 10.80 18.87
C SER A 133 2.50 10.60 17.94
N SER A 134 2.42 11.19 16.74
CA SER A 134 3.56 11.22 15.83
C SER A 134 4.64 12.16 16.35
N SER A 135 5.86 11.66 16.49
CA SER A 135 7.03 12.43 16.92
C SER A 135 7.53 13.31 15.78
N VAL A 136 7.32 14.62 15.90
CA VAL A 136 7.84 15.64 14.98
C VAL A 136 9.24 16.14 15.34
N PHE A 137 9.80 15.63 16.43
CA PHE A 137 11.16 15.94 16.86
C PHE A 137 12.14 15.63 15.72
N PHE A 138 13.15 16.49 15.54
CA PHE A 138 14.14 16.42 14.46
C PHE A 138 13.60 16.60 13.03
N GLY A 139 12.37 17.08 12.86
CA GLY A 139 11.87 17.53 11.56
C GLY A 139 11.48 16.41 10.59
N ASN A 140 11.14 15.21 11.09
CA ASN A 140 10.66 14.11 10.26
C ASN A 140 9.41 14.53 9.45
N ARG A 141 9.57 14.66 8.13
CA ARG A 141 8.51 15.11 7.22
C ARG A 141 7.27 14.22 7.24
N ARG A 142 7.44 12.92 7.51
CA ARG A 142 6.33 11.94 7.53
C ARG A 142 5.53 12.05 8.81
N SER A 143 6.20 12.13 9.96
CA SER A 143 5.53 12.38 11.24
C SER A 143 4.71 13.67 11.19
N LYS A 144 5.23 14.74 10.57
CA LYS A 144 4.48 16.01 10.40
C LYS A 144 3.15 15.86 9.66
N LYS A 145 3.03 14.89 8.75
CA LYS A 145 1.78 14.63 8.02
C LYS A 145 0.73 13.89 8.85
N LEU A 146 1.13 13.35 10.00
CA LEU A 146 0.28 12.61 10.93
C LEU A 146 -0.08 13.42 12.18
N VAL A 147 0.41 14.66 12.29
CA VAL A 147 0.04 15.59 13.36
C VAL A 147 -1.46 15.88 13.27
N ASP A 148 -2.11 15.92 14.42
CA ASP A 148 -3.56 16.16 14.59
C ASP A 148 -4.46 15.13 13.87
N LYS A 149 -3.91 13.99 13.45
CA LYS A 149 -4.67 12.89 12.86
C LYS A 149 -5.11 11.89 13.93
N ASP A 150 -6.27 11.28 13.71
CA ASP A 150 -6.63 10.04 14.39
C ASP A 150 -5.81 8.91 13.75
N LEU A 151 -4.69 8.56 14.40
CA LEU A 151 -3.72 7.59 13.89
C LEU A 151 -4.35 6.22 13.60
N LEU A 152 -5.28 5.77 14.46
CA LEU A 152 -5.90 4.45 14.30
C LEU A 152 -6.94 4.45 13.19
N ALA A 153 -7.80 5.47 13.14
CA ALA A 153 -8.80 5.60 12.08
C ALA A 153 -8.16 5.79 10.70
N ASP A 154 -7.13 6.63 10.61
CA ASP A 154 -6.43 6.87 9.33
C ASP A 154 -5.58 5.67 8.91
N ALA A 155 -4.98 4.91 9.85
CA ALA A 155 -4.30 3.66 9.54
C ALA A 155 -5.28 2.59 9.02
N ASP A 156 -6.44 2.42 9.67
CA ASP A 156 -7.49 1.50 9.19
C ASP A 156 -7.99 1.90 7.80
N LYS A 157 -8.22 3.19 7.59
CA LYS A 157 -8.58 3.74 6.28
C LYS A 157 -7.52 3.42 5.21
N CYS A 158 -6.24 3.59 5.52
CA CYS A 158 -5.14 3.23 4.63
C CYS A 158 -5.19 1.74 4.26
N SER A 159 -5.31 0.87 5.28
CA SER A 159 -5.45 -0.58 5.14
C SER A 159 -6.65 -0.96 4.24
N ARG A 160 -7.85 -0.43 4.51
CA ARG A 160 -9.04 -0.68 3.69
C ARG A 160 -8.86 -0.28 2.23
N ASN A 161 -8.19 0.86 1.98
CA ASN A 161 -7.90 1.29 0.61
C ASN A 161 -6.92 0.35 -0.08
N ILE A 162 -5.87 -0.14 0.61
CA ILE A 162 -4.96 -1.15 0.07
C ILE A 162 -5.72 -2.43 -0.28
N HIS A 163 -6.53 -2.95 0.64
CA HIS A 163 -7.32 -4.16 0.42
C HIS A 163 -8.32 -4.04 -0.74
N ALA A 164 -8.93 -2.86 -0.90
CA ALA A 164 -9.84 -2.61 -2.03
C ALA A 164 -9.10 -2.62 -3.38
N LEU A 165 -7.90 -2.04 -3.44
CA LEU A 165 -7.04 -2.06 -4.62
C LEU A 165 -6.53 -3.48 -4.94
N ASP A 166 -6.20 -4.26 -3.91
CA ASP A 166 -5.80 -5.65 -4.04
C ASP A 166 -6.89 -6.50 -4.72
N ARG A 167 -8.11 -6.43 -4.21
CA ARG A 167 -9.27 -7.11 -4.82
C ARG A 167 -9.51 -6.67 -6.26
N PHE A 168 -9.38 -5.36 -6.53
CA PHE A 168 -9.51 -4.84 -7.89
C PHE A 168 -8.42 -5.40 -8.81
N CYS A 169 -7.17 -5.45 -8.33
CA CYS A 169 -6.03 -6.00 -9.05
C CYS A 169 -6.26 -7.47 -9.44
N ARG A 170 -6.68 -8.33 -8.49
CA ARG A 170 -7.00 -9.74 -8.77
C ARG A 170 -8.09 -9.90 -9.84
N ASN A 171 -9.08 -9.03 -9.84
CA ASN A 171 -10.13 -9.06 -10.86
C ASN A 171 -9.60 -8.59 -12.24
N LEU A 172 -8.66 -7.63 -12.28
CA LEU A 172 -7.95 -7.27 -13.50
C LEU A 172 -7.08 -8.42 -14.02
N VAL A 173 -6.38 -9.15 -13.14
CA VAL A 173 -5.64 -10.36 -13.49
C VAL A 173 -6.57 -11.35 -14.20
N ALA A 174 -7.75 -11.61 -13.63
CA ALA A 174 -8.71 -12.53 -14.23
C ALA A 174 -9.29 -12.02 -15.56
N SER A 175 -9.48 -10.70 -15.71
CA SER A 175 -9.92 -10.08 -16.96
C SER A 175 -8.86 -10.20 -18.05
N ALA A 176 -7.60 -9.91 -17.71
CA ALA A 176 -6.47 -9.96 -18.64
C ALA A 176 -6.11 -11.40 -19.05
N ALA A 177 -6.16 -12.35 -18.12
CA ALA A 177 -5.80 -13.75 -18.36
C ALA A 177 -6.90 -14.54 -19.09
N PHE A 178 -8.17 -14.31 -18.72
CA PHE A 178 -9.29 -15.17 -19.14
C PHE A 178 -10.38 -14.44 -19.91
N GLY A 179 -10.21 -13.15 -20.22
CA GLY A 179 -11.21 -12.36 -20.95
C GLY A 179 -12.49 -12.12 -20.15
N LYS A 180 -12.43 -12.15 -18.81
CA LYS A 180 -13.59 -11.79 -17.97
C LYS A 180 -13.95 -10.30 -18.14
N PRO A 181 -15.22 -9.91 -17.90
CA PRO A 181 -15.62 -8.51 -17.91
C PRO A 181 -14.78 -7.67 -16.95
N LEU A 182 -14.49 -6.42 -17.34
CA LEU A 182 -13.72 -5.50 -16.50
C LEU A 182 -14.44 -5.25 -15.16
N PRO A 183 -13.72 -5.29 -14.02
CA PRO A 183 -14.30 -4.99 -12.73
C PRO A 183 -14.67 -3.51 -12.62
N GLY A 184 -15.72 -3.22 -11.83
CA GLY A 184 -15.99 -1.85 -11.39
C GLY A 184 -14.90 -1.34 -10.44
N ARG A 185 -14.50 -0.08 -10.61
CA ARG A 185 -13.53 0.58 -9.72
C ARG A 185 -14.06 0.63 -8.28
N PRO A 186 -13.26 0.25 -7.27
CA PRO A 186 -13.68 0.38 -5.88
C PRO A 186 -13.78 1.84 -5.45
N GLN A 187 -14.69 2.12 -4.52
CA GLN A 187 -14.70 3.40 -3.80
C GLN A 187 -13.59 3.37 -2.74
N LEU A 188 -12.65 4.30 -2.84
CA LEU A 188 -11.64 4.49 -1.80
C LEU A 188 -12.08 5.64 -0.90
N ASN A 189 -11.87 5.46 0.40
CA ASN A 189 -12.22 6.47 1.39
C ASN A 189 -11.11 7.51 1.52
#